data_AF-A0A820L3E5-F1
#
_entry.id   AF-A0A820L3E5-F1
#
_cell.length_a   1.000
_cell.length_b   1.000
_cell.length_c   1.000
_cell.angle_alpha   90.00
_cell.angle_beta   90.00
_cell.angle_gamma   90.00
#
_symmetry.space_group_name_H-M   'P 1'
#
loop_
_entity.id
_entity.type
_entity.pdbx_description
1 polymer ?
#
loop_
_entity_poly.entity_id
_entity_poly.type
_entity_poly.pdbx_seq_one_letter_code
_entity_poly.pdbx_strand_id
1 'polypeptide(L)'
;MASSYVTSGSGYFQLTLNGNLTTPIIIQEAPNQPRPIIQCLQVGTSAQNIMNIQGSNFMIKAIVFAKRSRGIRIGPSTTTNAIFDNIYIYNTTGTSFSADGVGNEYVNITLRNSEMTNTNALTATPGECVYFGCVNHLRMSNS
;
A
#
# COMPACT_ATOMS: atom_id res chain seq x y z
N MET A 1 6.22 -7.15 24.04
CA MET A 1 6.13 -5.71 23.71
C MET A 1 6.39 -5.57 22.21
N ALA A 2 5.51 -4.90 21.46
CA ALA A 2 5.74 -4.66 20.04
C ALA A 2 6.76 -3.52 19.90
N SER A 3 7.93 -3.81 19.33
CA SER A 3 8.93 -2.78 19.02
C SER A 3 8.42 -1.94 17.84
N SER A 4 8.13 -0.66 18.07
CA SER A 4 7.80 0.26 16.98
C SER A 4 9.08 0.87 16.43
N TYR A 5 9.39 0.60 15.17
CA TYR A 5 10.44 1.33 14.45
C TYR A 5 9.80 2.56 13.80
N VAL A 6 10.31 3.74 14.15
CA VAL A 6 9.86 5.03 13.60
C VAL A 6 11.02 5.61 12.80
N THR A 7 10.85 5.80 11.49
CA THR A 7 11.79 6.56 10.66
C THR A 7 11.35 8.01 10.62
N SER A 8 12.25 8.93 10.99
CA SER A 8 12.05 10.38 10.86
C SER A 8 12.65 10.86 9.53
N GLY A 9 11.89 10.74 8.43
CA GLY A 9 12.29 11.23 7.11
C GLY A 9 11.19 11.09 6.04
N SER A 10 11.02 12.13 5.21
CA SER A 10 10.21 12.27 3.97
C SER A 10 8.82 11.63 3.84
N GLY A 11 8.16 11.27 4.95
CA GLY A 11 6.70 11.07 5.02
C GLY A 11 6.11 9.81 4.37
N TYR A 12 6.93 8.90 3.83
CA TYR A 12 6.53 7.54 3.38
C TYR A 12 7.71 6.59 3.16
N PHE A 13 7.44 5.29 3.04
CA PHE A 13 8.40 4.27 2.61
C PHE A 13 8.32 4.02 1.09
N GLN A 14 9.46 3.93 0.41
CA GLN A 14 9.54 3.53 -1.00
C GLN A 14 10.32 2.21 -1.11
N LEU A 15 9.71 1.17 -1.66
CA LEU A 15 10.34 -0.12 -1.88
C LEU A 15 10.30 -0.52 -3.36
N THR A 16 11.42 -1.05 -3.85
CA THR A 16 11.52 -1.72 -5.15
C THR A 16 12.00 -3.14 -4.90
N LEU A 17 11.13 -4.13 -5.14
CA LEU A 17 11.39 -5.54 -4.86
C LEU A 17 11.37 -6.32 -6.17
N ASN A 18 12.50 -6.89 -6.57
CA ASN A 18 12.62 -7.72 -7.77
C ASN A 18 13.12 -9.11 -7.38
N GLY A 19 12.18 -10.00 -7.05
CA GLY A 19 12.44 -11.43 -6.96
C GLY A 19 12.37 -12.09 -8.33
N ASN A 20 12.54 -13.39 -8.36
CA ASN A 20 12.23 -14.20 -9.54
C ASN A 20 11.11 -15.21 -9.21
N LEU A 21 10.56 -15.86 -10.23
CA LEU A 21 9.40 -16.76 -10.07
C LEU A 21 9.67 -17.95 -9.14
N THR A 22 10.92 -18.41 -9.03
CA THR A 22 11.30 -19.57 -8.21
C THR A 22 11.89 -19.20 -6.85
N THR A 23 12.35 -17.97 -6.69
CA THR A 23 12.87 -17.37 -5.45
C THR A 23 12.30 -15.95 -5.30
N PRO A 24 11.01 -15.84 -4.92
CA PRO A 24 10.38 -14.54 -4.70
C PRO A 24 10.94 -13.86 -3.44
N ILE A 25 10.86 -12.53 -3.39
CA ILE A 25 11.16 -11.79 -2.15
C ILE A 25 9.94 -11.87 -1.23
N ILE A 26 10.11 -12.37 -0.01
CA ILE A 26 9.03 -12.48 0.98
C ILE A 26 9.34 -11.55 2.16
N ILE A 27 8.43 -10.61 2.43
CA ILE A 27 8.44 -9.78 3.62
C ILE A 27 7.28 -10.23 4.51
N GLN A 28 7.59 -10.73 5.70
CA GLN A 28 6.58 -11.25 6.62
C GLN A 28 6.95 -11.01 8.08
N GLU A 29 5.97 -11.19 8.97
CA GLU A 29 6.21 -11.23 10.41
C GLU A 29 7.20 -12.34 10.78
N ALA A 30 7.96 -12.12 11.86
CA ALA A 30 8.78 -13.16 12.43
C ALA A 30 7.91 -14.21 13.15
N PRO A 31 8.29 -15.50 13.13
CA PRO A 31 7.54 -16.54 13.81
C PRO A 31 7.31 -16.21 15.30
N ASN A 32 6.08 -16.41 15.77
CA ASN A 32 5.67 -16.20 17.16
C ASN A 32 5.88 -14.76 17.68
N GLN A 33 5.94 -13.77 16.79
CA GLN A 33 5.97 -12.36 17.16
C GLN A 33 4.62 -11.69 16.85
N PRO A 34 4.26 -10.60 17.55
CA PRO A 34 3.14 -9.77 17.13
C PRO A 34 3.35 -9.24 15.70
N ARG A 35 2.27 -9.08 14.94
CA ARG A 35 2.32 -8.49 13.60
C ARG A 35 3.02 -7.13 13.64
N PRO A 36 4.02 -6.89 12.77
CA PRO A 36 4.67 -5.59 12.69
C PRO A 36 3.70 -4.54 12.17
N ILE A 37 3.77 -3.33 12.76
CA ILE A 37 2.99 -2.17 12.34
C ILE A 37 3.92 -1.19 11.64
N ILE A 38 3.64 -0.94 10.37
CA ILE A 38 4.24 0.13 9.58
C ILE A 38 3.27 1.32 9.64
N GLN A 39 3.71 2.42 10.23
CA GLN A 39 2.89 3.63 10.37
C GLN A 39 3.69 4.87 10.01
N CYS A 40 3.04 5.85 9.40
CA CYS A 40 3.62 7.17 9.21
C CYS A 40 3.16 8.08 10.36
N LEU A 41 4.11 8.72 11.05
CA LEU A 41 3.80 9.58 12.20
C LEU A 41 3.70 11.06 11.85
N GLN A 42 4.10 11.45 10.63
CA GLN A 42 4.09 12.83 10.22
C GLN A 42 2.65 13.36 10.13
N VAL A 43 2.39 14.43 10.89
CA VAL A 43 1.10 15.12 10.94
C VAL A 43 1.11 16.21 9.89
N GLY A 44 0.11 16.26 9.02
CA GLY A 44 -0.14 17.44 8.17
C GLY A 44 0.16 17.28 6.67
N THR A 45 0.69 16.15 6.20
CA THR A 45 0.79 15.85 4.76
C THR A 45 -0.19 14.74 4.38
N SER A 46 -1.49 15.07 4.39
CA SER A 46 -2.63 14.17 4.14
C SER A 46 -2.63 13.44 2.78
N ALA A 47 -1.62 13.65 1.94
CA ALA A 47 -1.55 13.18 0.57
C ALA A 47 -0.51 12.07 0.31
N GLN A 48 0.32 11.68 1.28
CA GLN A 48 1.34 10.65 1.05
C GLN A 48 0.83 9.24 1.39
N ASN A 49 1.39 8.20 0.77
CA ASN A 49 1.11 6.80 1.12
C ASN A 49 1.93 6.41 2.35
N ILE A 50 1.57 5.36 3.08
CA ILE A 50 2.46 4.76 4.08
C ILE A 50 3.61 4.08 3.34
N MET A 51 3.28 3.40 2.24
CA MET A 51 4.24 2.70 1.41
C MET A 51 3.90 2.84 -0.07
N ASN A 52 4.89 3.22 -0.85
CA ASN A 52 4.94 2.93 -2.28
C ASN A 52 5.77 1.67 -2.49
N ILE A 53 5.26 0.73 -3.27
CA ILE A 53 5.93 -0.53 -3.55
C ILE A 53 5.82 -0.88 -5.03
N GLN A 54 6.90 -1.37 -5.61
CA GLN A 54 6.93 -1.78 -7.01
C GLN A 54 7.90 -2.94 -7.25
N GLY A 55 7.83 -3.53 -8.44
CA GLY A 55 8.78 -4.51 -8.94
C GLY A 55 8.10 -5.83 -9.32
N SER A 56 8.77 -6.96 -9.12
CA SER A 56 8.27 -8.26 -9.57
C SER A 56 8.52 -9.40 -8.57
N ASN A 57 7.61 -10.38 -8.58
CA ASN A 57 7.73 -11.64 -7.84
C ASN A 57 8.04 -11.43 -6.35
N PHE A 58 7.13 -10.76 -5.65
CA PHE A 58 7.26 -10.52 -4.21
C PHE A 58 5.97 -10.81 -3.45
N MET A 59 6.10 -11.07 -2.16
CA MET A 59 5.00 -11.26 -1.23
C MET A 59 5.16 -10.40 0.02
N ILE A 60 4.09 -9.72 0.42
CA ILE A 60 3.95 -9.06 1.72
C ILE A 60 2.90 -9.82 2.52
N LYS A 61 3.27 -10.32 3.71
CA LYS A 61 2.39 -11.18 4.51
C LYS A 61 2.32 -10.79 5.99
N ALA A 62 1.11 -10.78 6.54
CA ALA A 62 0.88 -10.58 7.98
C ALA A 62 1.46 -9.25 8.51
N ILE A 63 1.42 -8.20 7.69
CA ILE A 63 1.89 -6.86 8.05
C ILE A 63 0.69 -5.93 8.26
N VAL A 64 0.80 -5.05 9.26
CA VAL A 64 -0.20 -4.03 9.54
C VAL A 64 0.30 -2.68 9.01
N PHE A 65 -0.56 -1.95 8.30
CA PHE A 65 -0.31 -0.58 7.84
C PHE A 65 -1.31 0.36 8.50
N ALA A 66 -0.84 1.38 9.22
CA ALA A 66 -1.73 2.18 10.05
C ALA A 66 -1.43 3.67 10.03
N LYS A 67 -2.50 4.46 10.24
CA LYS A 67 -2.50 5.87 10.62
C LYS A 67 -2.00 6.87 9.57
N ARG A 68 -2.70 8.01 9.50
CA ARG A 68 -2.23 9.36 9.10
C ARG A 68 -1.71 9.59 7.67
N SER A 69 -1.69 8.57 6.82
CA SER A 69 -1.56 8.70 5.35
C SER A 69 -2.57 7.83 4.59
N ARG A 70 -2.47 7.81 3.26
CA ARG A 70 -2.99 6.72 2.41
C ARG A 70 -2.22 5.43 2.72
N GLY A 71 -2.75 4.25 2.43
CA GLY A 71 -2.09 2.98 2.81
C GLY A 71 -0.95 2.60 1.85
N ILE A 72 -1.14 1.56 1.05
CA ILE A 72 -0.15 1.05 0.09
C ILE A 72 -0.50 1.55 -1.31
N ARG A 73 0.49 2.06 -2.04
CA ARG A 73 0.40 2.30 -3.49
C ARG A 73 1.33 1.36 -4.24
N ILE A 74 0.81 0.63 -5.22
CA ILE A 74 1.60 -0.09 -6.21
C ILE A 74 2.07 0.91 -7.28
N GLY A 75 3.38 1.04 -7.46
CA GLY A 75 4.02 1.99 -8.38
C GLY A 75 5.12 2.82 -7.71
N PRO A 76 5.75 3.77 -8.43
CA PRO A 76 5.35 4.37 -9.72
C PRO A 76 5.75 3.64 -11.01
N SER A 77 6.20 2.38 -10.98
CA SER A 77 6.48 1.59 -12.20
C SER A 77 5.61 0.33 -12.33
N THR A 78 5.62 -0.29 -13.52
CA THR A 78 5.00 -1.60 -13.77
C THR A 78 5.35 -2.62 -12.69
N THR A 79 4.34 -3.34 -12.21
CA THR A 79 4.47 -4.34 -11.15
C THR A 79 3.82 -5.64 -11.57
N THR A 80 4.51 -6.76 -11.37
CA THR A 80 4.04 -8.09 -11.79
C THR A 80 4.19 -9.15 -10.70
N ASN A 81 3.23 -10.09 -10.61
CA ASN A 81 3.28 -11.22 -9.69
C ASN A 81 3.51 -10.81 -8.22
N ALA A 82 2.77 -9.80 -7.75
CA ALA A 82 2.82 -9.35 -6.37
C ALA A 82 1.67 -9.95 -5.56
N ILE A 83 1.97 -10.45 -4.35
CA ILE A 83 0.98 -11.02 -3.45
C ILE A 83 0.96 -10.23 -2.13
N PHE A 84 -0.21 -9.77 -1.74
CA PHE A 84 -0.51 -9.19 -0.43
C PHE A 84 -1.47 -10.13 0.29
N ASP A 85 -0.98 -10.78 1.36
CA ASP A 85 -1.70 -11.84 2.05
C ASP A 85 -1.82 -11.54 3.54
N ASN A 86 -3.05 -11.57 4.07
CA ASN A 86 -3.29 -11.34 5.49
C ASN A 86 -2.71 -9.98 5.98
N ILE A 87 -2.77 -8.95 5.13
CA ILE A 87 -2.42 -7.60 5.55
C ILE A 87 -3.63 -6.92 6.18
N TYR A 88 -3.38 -5.97 7.09
CA TYR A 88 -4.42 -5.14 7.67
C TYR A 88 -4.08 -3.67 7.51
N ILE A 89 -4.95 -2.90 6.85
CA ILE A 89 -4.77 -1.47 6.65
C ILE A 89 -5.88 -0.71 7.39
N TYR A 90 -5.52 0.19 8.30
CA TYR A 90 -6.55 0.94 9.05
C TYR A 90 -6.15 2.37 9.42
N ASN A 91 -7.16 3.18 9.72
CA ASN A 91 -7.03 4.59 10.11
C ASN A 91 -6.25 5.42 9.07
N THR A 92 -6.50 5.18 7.78
CA THR A 92 -5.89 5.96 6.70
C THR A 92 -6.63 7.27 6.48
N THR A 93 -5.95 8.30 5.96
CA THR A 93 -6.56 9.61 5.63
C THR A 93 -7.18 9.64 4.23
N GLY A 94 -7.11 8.53 3.50
CA GLY A 94 -7.64 8.36 2.15
C GLY A 94 -7.57 6.89 1.77
N THR A 95 -7.29 6.61 0.49
CA THR A 95 -7.27 5.24 -0.04
C THR A 95 -6.34 4.31 0.72
N SER A 96 -6.80 3.11 1.08
CA SER A 96 -5.96 2.10 1.77
C SER A 96 -5.03 1.34 0.84
N PHE A 97 -5.50 0.99 -0.36
CA PHE A 97 -4.68 0.25 -1.33
C PHE A 97 -4.96 0.78 -2.73
N SER A 98 -3.92 1.19 -3.46
CA SER A 98 -4.08 1.70 -4.81
C SER A 98 -3.09 1.15 -5.82
N ALA A 99 -3.53 1.06 -7.06
CA ALA A 99 -2.67 0.88 -8.24
C ALA A 99 -3.22 1.78 -9.36
N ASP A 100 -2.64 2.98 -9.46
CA ASP A 100 -3.23 4.12 -10.18
C ASP A 100 -2.22 5.00 -10.94
N GLY A 101 -0.95 4.59 -10.98
CA GLY A 101 0.07 5.28 -11.76
C GLY A 101 -0.22 5.22 -13.26
N VAL A 102 -0.29 6.39 -13.89
CA VAL A 102 -0.50 6.56 -15.34
C VAL A 102 0.65 5.91 -16.10
N GLY A 103 0.32 5.09 -17.11
CA GLY A 103 1.30 4.41 -17.96
C GLY A 103 1.92 3.16 -17.35
N ASN A 104 1.50 2.76 -16.14
CA ASN A 104 1.97 1.53 -15.51
C ASN A 104 1.04 0.35 -15.78
N GLU A 105 1.63 -0.83 -15.87
CA GLU A 105 0.89 -2.09 -15.92
C GLU A 105 0.95 -2.80 -14.56
N TYR A 106 -0.18 -3.38 -14.15
CA TYR A 106 -0.30 -4.15 -12.91
C TYR A 106 -0.82 -5.54 -13.25
N VAL A 107 0.09 -6.52 -13.32
CA VAL A 107 -0.23 -7.87 -13.84
C VAL A 107 -0.11 -8.90 -12.72
N ASN A 108 -1.11 -9.77 -12.58
CA ASN A 108 -1.15 -10.83 -11.56
C ASN A 108 -0.93 -10.30 -10.13
N ILE A 109 -1.63 -9.22 -9.78
CA ILE A 109 -1.63 -8.68 -8.43
C ILE A 109 -2.70 -9.40 -7.62
N THR A 110 -2.30 -10.04 -6.52
CA THR A 110 -3.23 -10.73 -5.62
C THR A 110 -3.30 -9.99 -4.29
N LEU A 111 -4.51 -9.61 -3.89
CA LEU A 111 -4.83 -9.16 -2.54
C LEU A 111 -5.81 -10.18 -1.94
N ARG A 112 -5.40 -10.88 -0.88
CA ARG A 112 -6.20 -11.96 -0.29
C ARG A 112 -6.11 -11.97 1.24
N ASN A 113 -7.13 -12.54 1.89
CA ASN A 113 -7.23 -12.66 3.35
C ASN A 113 -7.00 -11.34 4.10
N SER A 114 -7.21 -10.21 3.44
CA SER A 114 -6.77 -8.90 3.93
C SER A 114 -7.97 -8.07 4.35
N GLU A 115 -7.75 -7.22 5.35
CA GLU A 115 -8.76 -6.34 5.91
C GLU A 115 -8.36 -4.88 5.72
N MET A 116 -9.35 -4.03 5.43
CA MET A 116 -9.17 -2.58 5.30
C MET A 116 -10.35 -1.87 5.97
N THR A 117 -10.08 -1.06 6.99
CA THR A 117 -11.14 -0.39 7.76
C THR A 117 -10.78 1.04 8.12
N ASN A 118 -11.80 1.85 8.43
CA ASN A 118 -11.64 3.25 8.81
C ASN A 118 -10.75 4.05 7.84
N THR A 119 -11.07 3.94 6.55
CA THR A 119 -10.49 4.77 5.50
C THR A 119 -11.09 6.15 5.53
N ASN A 120 -10.25 7.17 5.29
CA ASN A 120 -10.60 8.59 5.46
C ASN A 120 -10.95 8.97 6.92
N ALA A 121 -10.22 8.41 7.89
CA ALA A 121 -10.43 8.56 9.33
C ALA A 121 -10.36 10.00 9.88
N LEU A 122 -10.01 11.00 9.04
CA LEU A 122 -9.97 12.41 9.42
C LEU A 122 -11.23 13.18 9.00
N THR A 123 -12.18 12.56 8.30
CA THR A 123 -13.45 13.19 7.93
C THR A 123 -14.63 12.35 8.40
N ALA A 124 -15.83 12.92 8.34
CA ALA A 124 -17.08 12.22 8.62
C ALA A 124 -17.54 11.32 7.46
N THR A 125 -16.79 11.26 6.36
CA THR A 125 -17.16 10.55 5.13
C THR A 125 -16.27 9.31 4.95
N PRO A 126 -16.85 8.11 4.74
CA PRO A 126 -16.06 6.93 4.44
C PRO A 126 -15.14 7.13 3.23
N GLY A 127 -13.89 6.67 3.33
CA GLY A 127 -12.93 6.69 2.23
C GLY A 127 -13.00 5.44 1.36
N GLU A 128 -12.35 5.50 0.20
CA GLU A 128 -12.17 4.32 -0.65
C GLU A 128 -11.20 3.33 0.02
N CYS A 129 -11.57 2.06 0.15
CA CYS A 129 -10.63 1.04 0.64
C CYS A 129 -9.60 0.69 -0.43
N VAL A 130 -10.08 0.40 -1.65
CA VAL A 130 -9.25 -0.06 -2.76
C VAL A 130 -9.55 0.78 -3.98
N TYR A 131 -8.51 1.24 -4.67
CA TYR A 131 -8.62 2.01 -5.90
C TYR A 131 -7.73 1.42 -7.00
N PHE A 132 -8.34 0.92 -8.07
CA PHE A 132 -7.66 0.40 -9.24
C PHE A 132 -8.00 1.22 -10.47
N GLY A 133 -6.97 1.69 -11.17
CA GLY A 133 -7.10 2.41 -12.42
C GLY A 133 -6.65 3.86 -12.34
N CYS A 134 -6.66 4.53 -13.49
CA CYS A 134 -6.46 5.97 -13.59
C CYS A 134 -7.80 6.60 -13.95
N VAL A 135 -8.26 7.60 -13.19
CA VAL A 135 -9.19 8.59 -13.74
C VAL A 135 -8.43 9.46 -14.72
N ASN A 136 -8.25 8.98 -15.95
CA ASN A 136 -8.00 9.91 -17.02
C ASN A 136 -9.29 10.71 -17.19
N HIS A 137 -9.29 11.97 -16.73
CA HIS A 137 -10.19 13.00 -17.24
C HIS A 137 -9.87 13.23 -18.73
N LEU A 138 -10.00 12.21 -19.57
CA LEU A 138 -10.28 12.42 -20.98
C LEU A 138 -11.69 13.00 -20.98
N ARG A 139 -11.77 14.34 -20.88
CA ARG A 139 -12.87 15.07 -21.49
C ARG A 139 -13.00 14.47 -22.88
N MET A 140 -14.14 13.84 -23.15
CA MET A 140 -14.55 13.60 -24.52
C MET A 140 -14.65 14.99 -25.16
N SER A 141 -13.59 15.44 -25.83
CA SER A 141 -13.78 16.40 -26.90
C SER A 141 -14.46 15.62 -28.01
N ASN A 142 -15.76 15.83 -28.16
CA ASN A 142 -16.47 15.44 -29.37
C ASN A 142 -15.75 16.09 -30.56
N SER A 143 -15.08 15.28 -31.35
CA SER A 143 -14.77 15.58 -32.76
C SER A 143 -15.86 15.00 -33.62
#